data_AF-A0A1Y5DQW6-F1
#
_entry.id   AF-A0A1Y5DQW6-F1
#
_cell.length_a   1.000
_cell.length_b   1.000
_cell.length_c   1.000
_cell.angle_alpha   90.00
_cell.angle_beta   90.00
_cell.angle_gamma   90.00
#
_symmetry.space_group_name_H-M   'P 1'
#
loop_
_entity.id
_entity.type
_entity.pdbx_description
1 polymer ?
#
loop_
_entity_poly.entity_id
_entity_poly.type
_entity_poly.pdbx_seq_one_letter_code
_entity_poly.pdbx_strand_id
1 'polypeptide(L)'
;MNQQQNSSQTTEVLAIIARLLGMVMLIIGLVIGIKVIFEAWNLYDEPQRIERFAEAIDEGSNLDKLLSSLQKQTASTEPTSNEISATPSRPEQASLRLSYFLAWIIALLLLMVIGGLAASAIRTGGQLALYDLQVKRLANELIKQVQNSSQKPD
;
A
#
# COMPACT_ATOMS: atom_id res chain seq x y z
N MET A 1 39.05 -32.71 -18.34
CA MET A 1 37.65 -33.12 -18.10
C MET A 1 37.11 -32.41 -16.86
N ASN A 2 37.30 -31.09 -16.70
CA ASN A 2 37.20 -30.42 -15.38
C ASN A 2 36.16 -29.28 -15.31
N GLN A 3 35.29 -29.12 -16.31
CA GLN A 3 34.35 -27.98 -16.35
C GLN A 3 32.96 -28.27 -15.75
N GLN A 4 32.63 -29.53 -15.41
CA GLN A 4 31.30 -29.87 -14.88
C GLN A 4 31.13 -29.69 -13.36
N GLN A 5 32.21 -29.50 -12.59
CA GLN A 5 32.13 -29.44 -11.12
C GLN A 5 31.98 -28.02 -10.55
N ASN A 6 32.32 -26.98 -11.31
CA ASN A 6 32.25 -25.59 -10.83
C ASN A 6 30.85 -24.96 -10.95
N SER A 7 30.00 -25.45 -11.86
CA SER A 7 28.65 -24.93 -12.09
C SER A 7 27.66 -25.26 -10.97
N SER A 8 27.83 -26.39 -10.29
CA SER A 8 26.97 -26.79 -9.17
C SER A 8 27.25 -25.96 -7.91
N GLN A 9 28.52 -25.71 -7.58
CA GLN A 9 28.86 -24.93 -6.38
C GLN A 9 28.44 -23.46 -6.49
N THR A 10 28.60 -22.85 -7.67
CA THR A 10 28.21 -21.45 -7.90
C THR A 10 26.70 -21.24 -7.85
N THR A 11 25.92 -22.19 -8.38
CA THR A 11 24.45 -22.14 -8.31
C THR A 11 23.91 -22.37 -6.90
N GLU A 12 24.56 -23.24 -6.12
CA GLU A 12 24.21 -23.50 -4.72
C GLU A 12 24.49 -22.29 -3.81
N VAL A 13 25.66 -21.66 -3.96
CA VAL A 13 25.99 -20.41 -3.24
C VAL A 13 25.03 -19.28 -3.62
N LEU A 14 24.71 -19.14 -4.91
CA LEU A 14 23.75 -18.14 -5.38
C LEU A 14 22.35 -18.37 -4.80
N ALA A 15 21.92 -19.63 -4.68
CA ALA A 15 20.64 -19.99 -4.07
C ALA A 15 20.60 -19.66 -2.56
N ILE A 16 21.69 -19.92 -1.83
CA ILE A 16 21.81 -19.56 -0.41
C ILE A 16 21.73 -18.05 -0.23
N ILE A 17 22.46 -17.28 -1.05
CA ILE A 17 22.45 -15.81 -1.00
C ILE A 17 21.04 -15.29 -1.32
N ALA A 18 20.41 -15.79 -2.38
CA ALA A 18 19.05 -15.38 -2.75
C ALA A 18 18.04 -15.68 -1.64
N ARG A 19 18.18 -16.82 -0.95
CA ARG A 19 17.34 -17.20 0.19
C ARG A 19 17.51 -16.24 1.37
N LEU A 20 18.75 -15.87 1.68
CA LEU A 20 19.08 -14.92 2.73
C LEU A 20 18.52 -13.53 2.39
N LEU A 21 18.68 -13.09 1.14
CA LEU A 21 18.12 -11.85 0.64
C LEU A 21 16.59 -11.85 0.74
N GLY A 22 15.95 -12.96 0.35
CA GLY A 22 14.51 -13.14 0.44
C GLY A 22 14.00 -13.09 1.88
N MET A 23 14.72 -13.71 2.82
CA MET A 23 14.41 -13.64 4.25
C MET A 23 14.50 -12.21 4.79
N VAL A 24 15.54 -11.46 4.43
CA VAL A 24 15.69 -10.05 4.80
C VAL A 24 14.55 -9.21 4.22
N MET A 25 14.23 -9.37 2.94
CA MET A 25 13.13 -8.66 2.27
C MET A 25 11.77 -8.95 2.94
N LEU A 26 11.54 -10.20 3.34
CA LEU A 26 10.33 -10.60 4.06
C LEU A 26 10.22 -9.89 5.42
N ILE A 27 11.30 -9.86 6.21
CA ILE A 27 11.33 -9.18 7.51
C ILE A 27 11.05 -7.68 7.33
N ILE A 28 11.71 -7.04 6.37
CA ILE A 28 11.49 -5.61 6.09
C ILE A 28 10.04 -5.34 5.70
N GLY A 29 9.49 -6.12 4.77
CA GLY A 29 8.10 -5.98 4.35
C GLY A 29 7.12 -6.19 5.51
N LEU A 30 7.39 -7.14 6.40
CA LEU A 30 6.58 -7.38 7.59
C LEU A 30 6.61 -6.20 8.57
N VAL A 31 7.79 -5.67 8.87
CA VAL A 31 7.96 -4.50 9.76
C VAL A 31 7.22 -3.30 9.21
N ILE A 32 7.37 -3.02 7.91
CA ILE A 32 6.66 -1.92 7.24
C ILE A 32 5.14 -2.17 7.29
N GLY A 33 4.67 -3.38 6.99
CA GLY A 33 3.25 -3.72 7.03
C GLY A 33 2.62 -3.48 8.41
N ILE A 34 3.30 -3.92 9.47
CA ILE A 34 2.84 -3.65 10.85
C ILE A 34 2.81 -2.15 11.14
N LYS A 35 3.84 -1.41 10.72
CA LYS A 35 3.88 0.05 10.89
C LYS A 35 2.75 0.76 10.15
N VAL A 36 2.36 0.30 8.96
CA VAL A 36 1.21 0.82 8.21
C VAL A 36 -0.09 0.62 8.98
N ILE A 37 -0.29 -0.54 9.62
CA ILE A 37 -1.46 -0.79 10.47
C ILE A 37 -1.51 0.21 11.63
N PHE A 38 -0.38 0.43 12.31
CA PHE A 38 -0.33 1.39 13.41
C PHE A 38 -0.52 2.83 12.94
N GLU A 39 0.04 3.20 11.79
CA GLU A 39 -0.17 4.53 11.20
C GLU A 39 -1.64 4.76 10.85
N ALA A 40 -2.33 3.73 10.35
CA ALA A 40 -3.76 3.76 10.06
C ALA A 40 -4.58 3.99 11.33
N TRP A 41 -4.24 3.26 12.39
CA TRP A 41 -4.91 3.38 13.68
C TRP A 41 -4.63 4.76 14.32
N ASN A 42 -3.38 5.23 14.26
CA ASN A 42 -3.00 6.55 14.75
C ASN A 42 -3.68 7.68 13.95
N LEU A 43 -3.94 7.49 12.66
CA LEU A 43 -4.71 8.46 11.86
C LEU A 43 -6.18 8.52 12.28
N TYR A 44 -6.73 7.39 12.74
CA TYR A 44 -8.07 7.31 13.28
C TYR A 44 -8.17 7.96 14.67
N ASP A 45 -7.21 7.70 15.56
CA ASP A 45 -7.19 8.26 16.91
C ASP A 45 -6.84 9.76 16.93
N GLU A 46 -6.00 10.25 16.02
CA GLU A 46 -5.58 11.65 15.92
C GLU A 46 -6.00 12.31 14.59
N PRO A 47 -7.27 12.77 14.46
CA PRO A 47 -7.74 13.42 13.23
C PRO A 47 -7.06 14.78 12.95
N GLN A 48 -6.42 15.39 13.95
CA GLN A 48 -5.71 16.68 13.83
C GLN A 48 -4.57 16.66 12.79
N ARG A 49 -3.98 15.49 12.52
CA ARG A 49 -2.99 15.35 11.45
C ARG A 49 -3.61 15.60 10.08
N ILE A 50 -4.84 15.14 9.85
CA ILE A 50 -5.56 15.37 8.60
C ILE A 50 -5.94 16.84 8.45
N GLU A 51 -6.28 17.55 9.53
CA GLU A 51 -6.56 18.99 9.48
C GLU A 51 -5.36 19.79 8.95
N ARG A 52 -4.16 19.49 9.45
CA ARG A 52 -2.92 20.12 8.94
C ARG A 52 -2.64 19.77 7.48
N PHE A 53 -2.89 18.53 7.07
CA PHE A 53 -2.78 18.13 5.66
C PHE A 53 -3.81 18.83 4.78
N ALA A 54 -5.04 18.97 5.25
CA ALA A 54 -6.11 19.68 4.56
C ALA A 54 -5.76 21.16 4.38
N GLU A 55 -5.21 21.80 5.41
CA GLU A 55 -4.77 23.18 5.35
C GLU A 55 -3.61 23.37 4.36
N ALA A 56 -2.63 22.47 4.36
CA ALA A 56 -1.55 22.49 3.37
C ALA A 56 -2.06 22.26 1.93
N ILE A 57 -3.07 21.41 1.76
CA ILE A 57 -3.73 21.19 0.47
C ILE A 57 -4.47 22.46 0.05
N ASP A 58 -5.28 23.06 0.92
CA ASP A 58 -6.05 24.27 0.60
C ASP A 58 -5.14 25.48 0.32
N GLU A 59 -4.04 25.64 1.06
CA GLU A 59 -3.05 26.69 0.80
C GLU A 59 -2.43 26.53 -0.60
N GLY A 60 -2.12 25.31 -1.01
CA GLY A 60 -1.55 25.01 -2.32
C GLY A 60 -2.56 25.04 -3.48
N SER A 61 -3.83 24.75 -3.24
CA SER A 61 -4.81 24.47 -4.32
C SER A 61 -6.09 25.33 -4.28
N ASN A 62 -6.31 26.10 -3.22
CA ASN A 62 -7.47 26.99 -3.00
C ASN A 62 -8.82 26.30 -3.30
N LEU A 63 -8.93 24.99 -3.03
CA LEU A 63 -10.08 24.17 -3.41
C LEU A 63 -11.35 24.62 -2.70
N ASP A 64 -11.25 25.08 -1.45
CA ASP A 64 -12.42 25.52 -0.69
C ASP A 64 -12.99 26.82 -1.27
N LYS A 65 -12.15 27.69 -1.85
CA LYS A 65 -12.58 28.91 -2.57
C LYS A 65 -13.26 28.59 -3.91
N LEU A 66 -12.74 27.61 -4.64
CA LEU A 66 -13.32 27.17 -5.91
C LEU A 66 -14.70 26.54 -5.70
N LEU A 67 -14.84 25.66 -4.71
CA LEU A 67 -16.12 25.02 -4.40
C LEU A 67 -17.15 26.04 -3.89
N SER A 68 -16.76 26.93 -2.98
CA SER A 68 -17.66 27.96 -2.46
C SER A 68 -18.10 28.95 -3.54
N SER A 69 -17.23 29.29 -4.51
CA SER A 69 -17.61 30.11 -5.66
C SER A 69 -18.65 29.43 -6.55
N LEU A 70 -18.50 28.12 -6.78
CA LEU A 70 -19.44 27.32 -7.56
C LEU A 70 -20.79 27.17 -6.84
N GLN A 71 -20.77 26.91 -5.53
CA GLN A 71 -21.98 26.84 -4.71
C GLN A 71 -22.73 28.17 -4.69
N LYS A 72 -22.01 29.29 -4.57
CA LYS A 72 -22.59 30.65 -4.63
C LYS A 72 -23.17 30.96 -6.00
N GLN A 73 -22.52 30.55 -7.08
CA GLN A 73 -23.03 30.70 -8.45
C GLN A 73 -24.31 29.89 -8.68
N THR A 74 -24.38 28.67 -8.14
CA THR A 74 -25.57 27.81 -8.26
C THR A 74 -26.74 28.34 -7.43
N ALA A 75 -26.47 28.87 -6.23
CA ALA A 75 -27.47 29.50 -5.36
C ALA A 75 -27.98 30.87 -5.86
N SER A 76 -27.26 31.52 -6.79
CA SER A 76 -27.64 32.82 -7.36
C SER A 76 -28.75 32.73 -8.44
N THR A 77 -29.31 31.53 -8.69
CA THR A 77 -30.35 31.31 -9.71
C THR A 77 -31.79 31.40 -9.14
N GLU A 78 -31.98 31.60 -7.84
CA GLU A 78 -33.28 31.94 -7.26
C GLU A 78 -33.43 33.44 -6.97
N PRO A 79 -34.48 34.12 -7.47
CA PRO A 79 -34.73 35.51 -7.12
C PRO A 79 -35.74 35.56 -5.97
N THR A 80 -35.33 35.73 -4.71
CA THR A 80 -36.25 36.25 -3.68
C THR A 80 -35.52 37.00 -2.56
N SER A 81 -35.54 38.33 -2.73
CA SER A 81 -35.65 39.41 -1.74
C SER A 81 -35.33 39.18 -0.25
N ASN A 82 -34.53 40.14 0.26
CA ASN A 82 -34.50 40.74 1.60
C ASN A 82 -34.10 39.87 2.79
N GLU A 83 -32.90 40.13 3.33
CA GLU A 83 -32.80 40.62 4.69
C GLU A 83 -31.53 41.47 4.93
N ILE A 84 -31.73 42.58 5.63
CA ILE A 84 -30.74 43.53 6.14
C ILE A 84 -30.33 43.04 7.53
N SER A 85 -29.03 42.93 7.82
CA SER A 85 -28.43 43.43 9.08
C SER A 85 -26.94 43.10 9.17
N ALA A 86 -26.16 44.14 9.42
CA ALA A 86 -24.73 44.05 9.72
C ALA A 86 -24.51 43.44 11.11
N THR A 87 -23.80 42.32 11.14
CA THR A 87 -22.98 41.87 12.27
C THR A 87 -21.68 41.37 11.65
N PRO A 88 -20.47 41.78 12.09
CA PRO A 88 -19.24 41.15 11.63
C PRO A 88 -19.07 39.82 12.38
N SER A 89 -20.03 38.92 12.20
CA SER A 89 -19.88 37.52 12.55
C SER A 89 -18.90 36.98 11.51
N ARG A 90 -17.63 36.88 11.89
CA ARG A 90 -16.60 36.15 11.15
C ARG A 90 -17.27 34.93 10.51
N PRO A 91 -17.41 34.87 9.17
CA PRO A 91 -17.96 33.69 8.54
C PRO A 91 -16.84 32.66 8.56
N GLU A 92 -16.55 32.09 9.73
CA GLU A 92 -16.20 30.67 9.86
C GLU A 92 -17.50 29.89 9.54
N GLN A 93 -18.09 30.20 8.38
CA GLN A 93 -19.20 29.45 7.83
C GLN A 93 -18.67 28.04 7.69
N ALA A 94 -19.44 27.09 8.21
CA ALA A 94 -19.30 25.67 8.00
C ALA A 94 -19.42 25.32 6.50
N SER A 95 -18.57 25.90 5.66
CA SER A 95 -18.27 25.40 4.33
C SER A 95 -17.59 24.06 4.57
N LEU A 96 -18.25 22.98 4.14
CA LEU A 96 -17.63 21.67 4.01
C LEU A 96 -16.23 21.86 3.44
N ARG A 97 -15.20 21.63 4.27
CA ARG A 97 -13.80 21.70 3.85
C ARG A 97 -13.56 20.54 2.91
N LEU A 98 -13.69 20.77 1.61
CA LEU A 98 -13.43 19.74 0.59
C LEU A 98 -11.99 19.26 0.72
N SER A 99 -11.10 20.20 1.05
CA SER A 99 -9.73 19.95 1.47
C SER A 99 -9.59 18.86 2.55
N TYR A 100 -10.47 18.83 3.56
CA TYR A 100 -10.47 17.83 4.65
C TYR A 100 -10.85 16.43 4.14
N PHE A 101 -11.91 16.31 3.34
CA PHE A 101 -12.28 15.03 2.73
C PHE A 101 -11.21 14.53 1.75
N LEU A 102 -10.63 15.44 0.98
CA LEU A 102 -9.57 15.11 0.04
C LEU A 102 -8.30 14.63 0.75
N ALA A 103 -7.94 15.25 1.88
CA ALA A 103 -6.83 14.82 2.72
C ALA A 103 -7.01 13.40 3.25
N TRP A 104 -8.23 13.02 3.68
CA TRP A 104 -8.55 11.64 4.06
C TRP A 104 -8.35 10.65 2.92
N ILE A 105 -8.85 10.97 1.72
CA ILE A 105 -8.71 10.10 0.54
C ILE A 105 -7.23 9.90 0.20
N ILE A 106 -6.46 11.00 0.16
CA ILE A 106 -5.02 10.96 -0.14
C ILE A 106 -4.27 10.14 0.91
N ALA A 107 -4.56 10.34 2.20
CA ALA A 107 -3.92 9.60 3.28
C ALA A 107 -4.20 8.08 3.19
N LEU A 108 -5.46 7.69 2.95
CA LEU A 108 -5.83 6.28 2.76
C LEU A 108 -5.16 5.67 1.52
N LEU A 109 -5.07 6.43 0.42
CA LEU A 109 -4.41 5.99 -0.80
C LEU A 109 -2.91 5.79 -0.59
N LEU A 110 -2.24 6.72 0.09
CA LEU A 110 -0.83 6.58 0.49
C LEU A 110 -0.61 5.33 1.35
N LEU A 111 -1.46 5.12 2.35
CA LEU A 111 -1.41 3.91 3.18
C LEU A 111 -1.59 2.63 2.36
N MET A 112 -2.54 2.63 1.43
CA MET A 112 -2.77 1.50 0.54
C MET A 112 -1.54 1.21 -0.34
N VAL A 113 -0.91 2.25 -0.88
CA VAL A 113 0.31 2.10 -1.69
C VAL A 113 1.46 1.52 -0.85
N ILE A 114 1.70 2.05 0.35
CA ILE A 114 2.77 1.57 1.23
C ILE A 114 2.50 0.14 1.69
N GLY A 115 1.27 -0.17 2.09
CA GLY A 115 0.84 -1.52 2.44
C GLY A 115 0.95 -2.50 1.27
N GLY A 116 0.60 -2.06 0.06
CA GLY A 116 0.75 -2.85 -1.17
C GLY A 116 2.21 -3.14 -1.51
N LEU A 117 3.10 -2.15 -1.35
CA LEU A 117 4.54 -2.33 -1.51
C LEU A 117 5.11 -3.30 -0.47
N ALA A 118 4.68 -3.17 0.79
CA ALA A 118 5.04 -4.11 1.85
C ALA A 118 4.58 -5.55 1.53
N ALA A 119 3.33 -5.72 1.07
CA ALA A 119 2.80 -7.01 0.66
C ALA A 119 3.57 -7.61 -0.53
N SER A 120 3.95 -6.79 -1.51
CA SER A 120 4.77 -7.20 -2.65
C SER A 120 6.18 -7.63 -2.21
N ALA A 121 6.80 -6.89 -1.28
CA ALA A 121 8.08 -7.23 -0.67
C ALA A 121 8.02 -8.56 0.08
N ILE A 122 6.98 -8.79 0.89
CA ILE A 122 6.74 -10.06 1.58
C ILE A 122 6.56 -11.21 0.58
N ARG A 123 5.76 -11.00 -0.48
CA ARG A 123 5.49 -12.03 -1.49
C ARG A 123 6.76 -12.41 -2.23
N THR A 124 7.52 -11.43 -2.71
CA THR A 124 8.77 -11.63 -3.45
C THR A 124 9.83 -12.25 -2.54
N GLY A 125 10.02 -11.69 -1.34
CA GLY A 125 10.95 -12.22 -0.34
C GLY A 125 10.63 -13.66 0.09
N GLY A 126 9.35 -13.97 0.26
CA GLY A 126 8.87 -15.33 0.56
C GLY A 126 9.14 -16.32 -0.59
N GLN A 127 8.93 -15.91 -1.84
CA GLN A 127 9.25 -16.76 -2.99
C GLN A 127 10.74 -17.07 -3.09
N LEU A 128 11.62 -16.07 -2.88
CA LEU A 128 13.07 -16.27 -2.86
C LEU A 128 13.51 -17.13 -1.67
N ALA A 129 12.85 -17.00 -0.51
CA ALA A 129 13.18 -17.77 0.68
C ALA A 129 12.71 -19.25 0.61
N LEU A 130 11.66 -19.55 -0.17
CA LEU A 130 11.02 -20.86 -0.25
C LEU A 130 11.25 -21.61 -1.58
N TYR A 131 11.97 -21.04 -2.56
CA TYR A 131 12.12 -21.59 -3.91
C TYR A 131 12.50 -23.08 -3.95
N ASP A 132 13.31 -23.55 -2.99
CA ASP A 132 13.82 -24.91 -2.95
C ASP A 132 12.80 -25.97 -2.44
N LEU A 133 11.74 -25.54 -1.73
CA LEU A 133 10.74 -26.48 -1.17
C LEU A 133 9.77 -27.04 -2.22
N GLN A 134 9.47 -26.28 -3.27
CA GLN A 134 8.50 -26.70 -4.29
C GLN A 134 9.15 -27.65 -5.29
N VAL A 135 10.37 -27.37 -5.72
CA VAL A 135 11.10 -28.18 -6.71
C VAL A 135 11.47 -29.55 -6.13
N LYS A 136 11.88 -29.62 -4.86
CA LYS A 136 12.16 -30.90 -4.19
C LYS A 136 10.93 -31.80 -4.03
N ARG A 137 9.74 -31.23 -3.79
CA ARG A 137 8.49 -32.02 -3.73
C ARG A 137 8.10 -32.57 -5.09
N LEU A 138 8.21 -31.77 -6.14
CA LEU A 138 7.94 -32.20 -7.52
C LEU A 138 8.91 -33.30 -7.98
N ALA A 139 10.21 -33.16 -7.69
CA ALA A 139 11.20 -34.19 -8.01
C ALA A 139 10.92 -35.50 -7.25
N ASN A 140 10.55 -35.42 -5.98
CA ASN A 140 10.25 -36.60 -5.16
C ASN A 140 8.95 -37.30 -5.60
N GLU A 141 7.93 -36.53 -6.00
CA GLU A 141 6.67 -37.06 -6.59
C GLU A 141 6.93 -37.77 -7.93
N LEU A 142 7.74 -37.17 -8.81
CA LEU A 142 8.10 -37.77 -10.10
C LEU A 142 8.90 -39.07 -9.94
N ILE A 143 9.90 -39.09 -9.05
CA ILE A 143 10.68 -40.29 -8.75
C ILE A 143 9.79 -41.39 -8.17
N LYS A 144 8.86 -41.03 -7.28
CA LYS A 144 7.92 -41.98 -6.67
C LYS A 144 6.94 -42.58 -7.70
N GLN A 145 6.47 -41.80 -8.67
CA GLN A 145 5.64 -42.33 -9.76
C GLN A 145 6.43 -43.26 -10.69
N VAL A 146 7.66 -42.89 -11.07
CA VAL A 146 8.51 -43.74 -11.92
C VAL A 146 8.81 -45.06 -11.22
N GLN A 147 9.20 -45.03 -9.94
CA GLN A 147 9.53 -46.22 -9.17
C GLN A 147 8.32 -47.15 -8.97
N ASN A 148 7.12 -46.61 -8.69
CA ASN A 148 5.89 -47.40 -8.61
C ASN A 148 5.46 -47.98 -9.97
N SER A 149 5.70 -47.26 -11.07
CA SER A 149 5.37 -47.74 -12.41
C SER A 149 6.29 -48.87 -12.90
N SER A 150 7.56 -48.88 -12.47
CA SER A 150 8.53 -49.94 -12.80
C SER A 150 8.39 -51.21 -11.94
N GLN A 151 7.61 -51.18 -10.86
CA GLN A 151 7.41 -52.31 -9.95
C GLN A 151 6.16 -53.14 -10.22
N LYS A 152 5.46 -52.89 -11.33
CA LYS A 152 4.32 -53.71 -11.77
C LYS A 152 4.82 -54.68 -12.86
N PRO A 153 5.27 -55.90 -12.51
CA PRO A 153 5.49 -56.96 -13.50
C PRO A 153 4.11 -57.52 -13.91
N ASP A 154 3.88 -57.59 -15.21
CA ASP A 154 2.86 -58.47 -15.80
C ASP A 154 3.31 -59.95 -15.68
#